data_AF-A0A812RV45-F1
#
_entry.id   AF-A0A812RV45-F1
#
_cell.length_a   1.000
_cell.length_b   1.000
_cell.length_c   1.000
_cell.angle_alpha   90.00
_cell.angle_beta   90.00
_cell.angle_gamma   90.00
#
_symmetry.space_group_name_H-M   'P 1'
#
loop_
_entity.id
_entity.type
_entity.pdbx_description
1 polymer ?
#
loop_
_entity_poly.entity_id
_entity_poly.type
_entity_poly.pdbx_seq_one_letter_code
_entity_poly.pdbx_strand_id
1 'polypeptide(L)'
;MPADIRKMCETVEETPRFGDARNHMSADDEMTIKCAYRRACRFLDNDNYKEWIVQLQDAKARSWLQNHKDLAHMRYYFDIGVGTFDILGGNYPTTSLAQNEMVDKKKLCWMGRG
;
A
#
# COMPACT_ATOMS: atom_id res chain seq x y z
N MET A 1 -2.66 -15.67 -12.24
CA MET A 1 -2.08 -15.98 -10.92
C MET A 1 -2.26 -17.48 -10.60
N PRO A 2 -1.25 -18.17 -10.03
CA PRO A 2 -1.34 -19.58 -9.63
C PRO A 2 -2.49 -19.87 -8.64
N ALA A 3 -3.06 -21.08 -8.72
CA ALA A 3 -4.29 -21.44 -7.99
C ALA A 3 -4.06 -21.68 -6.48
N ASP A 4 -2.90 -22.19 -6.12
CA ASP A 4 -2.42 -22.33 -4.76
C ASP A 4 -2.28 -20.97 -4.06
N ILE A 5 -1.64 -20.00 -4.71
CA ILE A 5 -1.51 -18.62 -4.19
C ILE A 5 -2.90 -17.98 -4.04
N ARG A 6 -3.79 -18.17 -5.02
CA ARG A 6 -5.17 -17.63 -4.96
C ARG A 6 -5.94 -18.16 -3.74
N LYS A 7 -5.71 -19.41 -3.33
CA LYS A 7 -6.35 -20.00 -2.14
C LYS A 7 -5.80 -19.48 -0.82
N MET A 8 -4.59 -18.90 -0.82
CA MET A 8 -3.99 -18.29 0.36
C MET A 8 -4.50 -16.87 0.64
N CYS A 9 -5.14 -16.23 -0.35
CA CYS A 9 -5.67 -14.88 -0.23
C CYS A 9 -7.18 -14.90 0.09
N GLU A 10 -7.63 -14.04 1.00
CA GLU A 10 -9.06 -13.84 1.26
C GLU A 10 -9.78 -13.27 0.02
N THR A 11 -9.14 -12.30 -0.64
CA THR A 11 -9.62 -11.71 -1.90
C THR A 11 -8.46 -11.48 -2.86
N VAL A 12 -8.76 -11.50 -4.16
CA VAL A 12 -7.79 -11.23 -5.23
C VAL A 12 -8.46 -10.30 -6.24
N GLU A 13 -7.81 -9.18 -6.52
CA GLU A 13 -8.24 -8.20 -7.50
C GLU A 13 -7.15 -8.03 -8.54
N GLU A 14 -7.52 -8.07 -9.81
CA GLU A 14 -6.59 -7.91 -10.93
C GLU A 14 -6.78 -6.50 -11.50
N THR A 15 -5.68 -5.77 -11.68
CA THR A 15 -5.72 -4.46 -12.32
C THR A 15 -6.21 -4.62 -13.76
N PRO A 16 -7.26 -3.87 -14.19
CA PRO A 16 -7.74 -3.93 -15.56
C PRO A 16 -6.62 -3.60 -16.55
N ARG A 17 -6.37 -4.49 -17.51
CA ARG A 17 -5.41 -4.24 -18.58
C ARG A 17 -6.05 -3.34 -19.63
N PHE A 18 -5.66 -2.07 -19.67
CA PHE A 18 -6.10 -1.15 -20.73
C PHE A 18 -5.37 -1.51 -22.03
N GLY A 19 -6.07 -1.54 -23.17
CA GLY A 19 -5.62 -2.24 -24.40
C GLY A 19 -4.36 -1.76 -25.12
N ASP A 20 -3.55 -0.86 -24.55
CA ASP A 20 -2.30 -0.39 -25.16
C ASP A 20 -1.11 -0.71 -24.24
N ALA A 21 -0.40 -1.79 -24.58
CA ALA A 21 0.69 -2.42 -23.82
C ALA A 21 1.76 -1.46 -23.27
N ARG A 22 1.90 -0.27 -23.89
CA ARG A 22 2.95 0.71 -23.60
C ARG A 22 2.76 1.48 -22.28
N ASN A 23 1.54 1.56 -21.73
CA ASN A 23 1.27 2.30 -20.49
C ASN A 23 0.93 1.40 -19.29
N HIS A 24 1.11 0.07 -19.41
CA HIS A 24 0.67 -0.89 -18.40
C HIS A 24 1.41 -0.73 -17.08
N MET A 25 2.73 -0.56 -17.11
CA MET A 25 3.54 -0.43 -15.90
C MET A 25 3.09 0.78 -15.07
N SER A 26 2.79 1.91 -15.72
CA SER A 26 2.30 3.08 -14.99
C SER A 26 0.87 2.90 -14.44
N ALA A 27 0.02 2.15 -15.15
CA ALA A 27 -1.33 1.87 -14.68
C ALA A 27 -1.34 0.98 -13.43
N ASP A 28 -0.44 0.00 -13.35
CA ASP A 28 -0.33 -0.92 -12.23
C ASP A 28 0.12 -0.20 -10.94
N ASP A 29 1.11 0.68 -11.04
CA ASP A 29 1.59 1.50 -9.91
C ASP A 29 0.50 2.45 -9.38
N GLU A 30 -0.17 3.19 -10.28
CA GLU A 30 -1.24 4.11 -9.92
C GLU A 30 -2.37 3.39 -9.19
N MET A 31 -2.74 2.21 -9.68
CA MET A 31 -3.79 1.39 -9.08
C MET A 31 -3.36 0.82 -7.73
N THR A 32 -2.10 0.40 -7.58
CA THR A 32 -1.54 -0.04 -6.28
C THR A 32 -1.66 1.05 -5.23
N ILE A 33 -1.23 2.28 -5.56
CA ILE A 33 -1.31 3.44 -4.66
C ILE A 33 -2.78 3.73 -4.29
N LYS A 34 -3.68 3.79 -5.29
CA LYS A 34 -5.10 4.09 -5.07
C LYS A 34 -5.79 3.01 -4.23
N CYS A 35 -5.48 1.74 -4.45
CA CYS A 35 -6.04 0.63 -3.67
C CYS A 35 -5.57 0.70 -2.21
N ALA A 36 -4.27 0.93 -1.98
CA ALA A 36 -3.73 1.08 -0.64
C ALA A 36 -4.37 2.25 0.13
N TYR A 37 -4.50 3.40 -0.53
CA TYR A 37 -5.17 4.58 0.02
C TYR A 37 -6.64 4.29 0.37
N ARG A 38 -7.43 3.74 -0.55
CA ARG A 38 -8.87 3.47 -0.35
C ARG A 38 -9.15 2.45 0.75
N ARG A 39 -8.24 1.49 0.95
CA ARG A 39 -8.37 0.41 1.93
C ARG A 39 -7.65 0.70 3.25
N ALA A 40 -6.98 1.85 3.36
CA ALA A 40 -6.12 2.20 4.49
C ALA A 40 -5.13 1.07 4.85
N CYS A 41 -4.48 0.49 3.83
CA CYS A 41 -3.53 -0.61 4.02
C CYS A 41 -2.13 -0.26 3.51
N ARG A 42 -1.16 -1.13 3.86
CA ARG A 42 0.21 -1.06 3.35
C ARG A 42 0.29 -1.74 1.98
N PHE A 43 1.22 -1.29 1.15
CA PHE A 43 1.56 -1.92 -0.12
C PHE A 43 3.00 -2.42 -0.10
N LEU A 44 3.25 -3.53 -0.79
CA LEU A 44 4.53 -4.24 -0.78
C LEU A 44 5.14 -4.20 -2.18
N ASP A 45 6.27 -3.50 -2.32
CA ASP A 45 6.97 -3.33 -3.59
C ASP A 45 8.43 -2.89 -3.35
N ASN A 46 9.31 -3.06 -4.32
CA ASN A 46 10.68 -2.55 -4.27
C ASN A 46 10.88 -1.23 -5.03
N ASP A 47 9.89 -0.77 -5.79
CA ASP A 47 9.93 0.52 -6.46
C ASP A 47 9.86 1.70 -5.49
N ASN A 48 10.52 2.79 -5.86
CA ASN A 48 10.70 3.92 -4.96
C ASN A 48 9.62 4.98 -5.06
N TYR A 49 8.65 4.87 -5.98
CA TYR A 49 7.51 5.77 -6.21
C TYR A 49 7.81 7.29 -6.12
N LYS A 50 9.01 7.75 -6.50
CA LYS A 50 9.38 9.18 -6.37
C LYS A 50 8.61 10.04 -7.37
N GLU A 51 8.55 9.59 -8.62
CA GLU A 51 7.86 10.29 -9.71
C GLU A 51 6.34 10.31 -9.53
N TRP A 52 5.79 9.32 -8.82
CA TRP A 52 4.35 9.21 -8.56
C TRP A 52 3.77 10.33 -7.71
N ILE A 53 4.59 10.99 -6.88
CA ILE A 53 4.16 12.18 -6.13
C ILE A 53 3.74 13.30 -7.10
N VAL A 54 4.37 13.39 -8.27
CA VAL A 54 4.06 14.41 -9.29
C VAL A 54 3.01 13.92 -10.28
N GLN A 55 3.06 12.64 -10.66
CA GLN A 55 2.24 12.08 -11.75
C GLN A 55 0.82 11.65 -11.31
N LEU A 56 0.61 11.31 -10.05
CA LEU A 56 -0.66 10.75 -9.58
C LEU A 56 -1.79 11.78 -9.69
N GLN A 57 -2.82 11.54 -10.51
CA GLN A 57 -3.86 12.56 -10.77
C GLN A 57 -4.79 12.83 -9.57
N ASP A 58 -5.02 11.81 -8.73
CA ASP A 58 -5.87 11.94 -7.55
C ASP A 58 -5.14 12.73 -6.44
N ALA A 59 -5.58 13.97 -6.21
CA ALA A 59 -4.97 14.87 -5.24
C ALA A 59 -4.98 14.33 -3.79
N LYS A 60 -6.02 13.57 -3.40
CA LYS A 60 -6.11 13.02 -2.04
C LYS A 60 -5.14 11.86 -1.87
N ALA A 61 -5.12 10.94 -2.84
CA ALA A 61 -4.18 9.82 -2.84
C ALA A 61 -2.72 10.33 -2.93
N ARG A 62 -2.49 11.42 -3.68
CA ARG A 62 -1.17 12.06 -3.80
C ARG A 62 -0.70 12.65 -2.49
N SER A 63 -1.55 13.41 -1.81
CA SER A 63 -1.26 13.96 -0.49
C SER A 63 -1.02 12.86 0.54
N TRP A 64 -1.82 11.78 0.50
CA TRP A 64 -1.61 10.62 1.34
C TRP A 64 -0.24 9.96 1.09
N LEU A 65 0.10 9.70 -0.18
CA LEU A 65 1.39 9.10 -0.55
C LEU A 65 2.55 9.99 -0.11
N GLN A 66 2.50 11.30 -0.36
CA GLN A 66 3.56 12.22 0.06
C GLN A 66 3.81 12.20 1.58
N ASN A 67 2.76 12.09 2.38
CA ASN A 67 2.85 12.18 3.84
C ASN A 67 3.07 10.83 4.54
N HIS A 68 2.68 9.71 3.91
CA HIS A 68 2.64 8.40 4.57
C HIS A 68 3.38 7.31 3.81
N LYS A 69 3.99 7.59 2.66
CA LYS A 69 4.66 6.58 1.84
C LYS A 69 5.66 5.76 2.64
N ASP A 70 6.51 6.38 3.44
CA ASP A 70 7.52 5.65 4.18
C ASP A 70 6.89 4.67 5.21
N LEU A 71 5.67 4.97 5.73
CA LEU A 71 4.90 4.12 6.64
C LEU A 71 4.05 3.06 5.91
N ALA A 72 3.55 3.40 4.73
CA ALA A 72 2.63 2.59 3.94
C ALA A 72 3.36 1.62 3.00
N HIS A 73 4.58 1.96 2.59
CA HIS A 73 5.39 1.19 1.65
C HIS A 73 6.27 0.19 2.40
N MET A 74 6.10 -1.10 2.10
CA MET A 74 6.96 -2.17 2.57
C MET A 74 7.84 -2.63 1.42
N ARG A 75 9.12 -2.89 1.70
CA ARG A 75 10.06 -3.45 0.73
C ARG A 75 10.30 -4.92 1.06
N TYR A 76 10.83 -5.67 0.10
CA TYR A 76 11.13 -7.08 0.32
C TYR A 76 12.47 -7.47 -0.30
N TYR A 77 13.05 -8.53 0.24
CA TYR A 77 14.20 -9.20 -0.30
C TYR A 77 13.81 -10.65 -0.59
N PHE A 78 14.20 -11.15 -1.75
CA PHE A 78 14.04 -12.55 -2.11
C PHE A 78 15.39 -13.10 -2.51
N ASP A 79 15.92 -14.03 -1.71
CA ASP A 79 17.15 -14.73 -2.03
C ASP A 79 16.81 -15.97 -2.87
N ILE A 80 17.16 -15.92 -4.15
CA ILE A 80 16.92 -17.00 -5.10
C ILE A 80 17.79 -18.23 -4.78
N GLY A 81 18.96 -18.03 -4.18
CA GLY A 81 19.92 -19.10 -3.87
C GLY A 81 19.45 -20.01 -2.73
N VAL A 82 18.75 -19.46 -1.74
CA VAL A 82 18.19 -20.23 -0.60
C VAL A 82 16.67 -20.33 -0.63
N GLY A 83 16.00 -19.61 -1.53
CA GLY A 83 14.54 -19.56 -1.63
C GLY A 83 13.86 -18.85 -0.47
N THR A 84 14.56 -17.93 0.21
CA THR A 84 14.01 -17.20 1.36
C THR A 84 13.41 -15.87 0.94
N PHE A 85 12.33 -15.49 1.61
CA PHE A 85 11.61 -14.24 1.42
C PHE A 85 11.57 -13.48 2.74
N ASP A 86 12.07 -12.25 2.74
CA ASP A 86 12.11 -11.37 3.90
C ASP A 86 11.45 -10.03 3.58
N ILE A 87 10.66 -9.53 4.53
CA ILE A 87 10.15 -8.16 4.48
C ILE A 87 11.23 -7.25 5.04
N LEU A 88 11.68 -6.31 4.22
CA LEU A 88 12.57 -5.22 4.61
C LEU A 88 11.74 -4.15 5.32
N GLY A 89 11.32 -4.47 6.54
CA GLY A 89 10.43 -3.64 7.36
C GLY A 89 11.17 -2.50 8.06
N GLY A 90 10.82 -1.27 7.67
CA GLY A 90 10.83 0.00 8.42
C GLY A 90 11.68 0.17 9.68
N ASN A 91 12.71 1.02 9.58
CA ASN A 91 13.38 1.69 10.71
C ASN A 91 12.47 2.73 11.39
N TYR A 92 11.26 2.35 11.80
CA TYR A 92 10.44 3.23 12.62
C TYR A 92 10.74 2.99 14.08
N PRO A 93 11.17 4.01 14.84
CA PRO A 93 11.21 3.87 16.27
C PRO A 93 9.79 3.55 16.73
N THR A 94 9.67 2.55 17.60
CA THR A 94 8.40 2.03 18.13
C THR A 94 7.54 3.15 18.75
N THR A 95 8.16 4.28 19.07
CA THR A 95 7.55 5.52 19.56
C THR A 95 6.67 6.26 18.54
N SER A 96 6.82 5.98 17.25
CA SER A 96 6.03 6.59 16.17
C SER A 96 4.85 5.73 15.73
N LEU A 97 4.74 4.51 16.24
CA LEU A 97 3.52 3.73 16.14
C LEU A 97 2.53 4.31 17.15
N ALA A 98 1.31 4.62 16.71
CA ALA A 98 0.24 4.96 17.63
C ALA A 98 0.16 3.87 18.70
N GLN A 99 0.33 4.25 19.97
CA GLN A 99 0.03 3.34 21.06
C GLN A 99 -1.40 2.88 20.83
N ASN A 100 -1.61 1.57 20.82
CA ASN A 100 -2.91 0.95 20.69
C ASN A 100 -3.68 1.20 22.01
N GLU A 101 -3.92 2.46 22.34
CA GLU A 101 -4.95 2.82 23.30
C GLU A 101 -6.25 2.41 22.63
N MET A 102 -6.86 1.34 23.16
CA MET A 102 -8.19 0.93 22.78
C MET A 102 -9.11 2.14 22.94
N VAL A 103 -9.36 2.87 21.86
CA VAL A 103 -10.36 3.94 21.83
C VAL A 103 -11.69 3.26 22.06
N ASP A 104 -12.25 3.48 23.25
CA ASP A 104 -13.58 3.02 23.62
C ASP A 104 -14.57 3.48 22.54
N LYS A 105 -15.22 2.52 21.87
CA LYS A 105 -16.10 2.71 20.71
C LYS A 105 -17.19 3.75 20.95
N LYS A 106 -17.50 4.05 22.22
CA LYS A 106 -18.46 5.10 22.61
C LYS A 106 -17.99 6.53 22.28
N LYS A 107 -16.69 6.81 22.19
CA LYS A 107 -16.18 8.16 21.89
C LYS A 107 -16.20 8.55 20.41
N LEU A 108 -16.26 7.59 19.50
CA LEU A 108 -16.31 7.85 18.05
C LEU A 108 -17.66 8.41 17.57
N CYS A 109 -18.73 8.24 18.35
CA CYS A 109 -20.08 8.63 17.94
C CYS A 109 -20.36 10.16 18.04
N TRP A 110 -19.44 10.94 18.61
CA TRP A 110 -19.66 12.37 18.89
C TRP A 110 -18.87 13.35 18.01
N MET A 111 -17.96 12.89 17.15
CA MET A 111 -17.10 13.78 16.35
C MET A 111 -17.68 14.17 14.98
N GLY A 112 -18.97 13.92 14.73
CA GLY A 112 -19.63 14.12 13.43
C GLY A 112 -20.70 15.21 13.38
N ARG A 113 -20.80 16.11 14.37
CA ARG A 113 -21.69 17.29 14.28
C ARG A 113 -20.99 18.52 14.83
N GLY A 114 -20.45 19.33 13.93
CA GLY A 114 -19.93 20.68 14.15
C GLY A 114 -19.81 21.36 12.82
#